data_AF-A0A1H3ZA16-F1
#
_entry.id   AF-A0A1H3ZA16-F1
#
_cell.length_a   1.000
_cell.length_b   1.000
_cell.length_c   1.000
_cell.angle_alpha   90.00
_cell.angle_beta   90.00
_cell.angle_gamma   90.00
#
_symmetry.space_group_name_H-M   'P 1'
#
loop_
_entity.id
_entity.type
_entity.pdbx_description
1 polymer ?
#
loop_
_entity_poly.entity_id
_entity_poly.type
_entity_poly.pdbx_seq_one_letter_code
_entity_poly.pdbx_strand_id
1 'polypeptide(L)'
;MNKITLYHGSDKIVSEPKFNLGKAYNDYGKGFYCTRYIELAKEWAVDEGRDGFVNVYELDIKGLKVLDLNSDDYSILYWLTVLLEHRVLNAKAPVAIEGMEYLKRHYHISLDDYDVVLGYRADDSYFSFARAFISNSISVAQLEKAMYLGDLGTQYFIKSKNAFTKLDFIEALPVDNTEYYSKKNQRDTKARADYEIITNAMDRDGVYILDLIRQEEM
;
A
#
# COMPACT_ATOMS: atom_id res chain seq x y z
N MET A 1 -1.00 23.53 -14.33
CA MET A 1 0.25 23.08 -13.67
C MET A 1 0.15 21.57 -13.54
N ASN A 2 1.13 20.81 -14.05
CA ASN A 2 1.12 19.34 -14.04
C ASN A 2 2.18 18.77 -13.10
N LYS A 3 2.64 19.57 -12.13
CA LYS A 3 3.66 19.17 -11.18
C LYS A 3 3.03 18.87 -9.83
N ILE A 4 3.45 17.78 -9.20
CA ILE A 4 2.98 17.38 -7.88
C ILE A 4 4.18 17.21 -6.94
N THR A 5 4.07 17.75 -5.72
CA THR A 5 5.03 17.47 -4.65
C THR A 5 4.83 16.07 -4.09
N LEU A 6 5.92 15.33 -3.92
CA LEU A 6 5.96 13.99 -3.35
C LEU A 6 7.00 13.93 -2.22
N TYR A 7 6.73 13.12 -1.20
CA TYR A 7 7.56 12.97 -0.02
C TYR A 7 7.98 11.51 0.15
N HIS A 8 9.26 11.26 0.41
CA HIS A 8 9.81 9.95 0.73
C HIS A 8 10.49 9.98 2.10
N GLY A 9 9.96 9.20 3.05
CA GLY A 9 10.61 8.98 4.33
C GLY A 9 11.70 7.92 4.22
N SER A 10 12.91 8.23 4.71
CA SER A 10 14.02 7.28 4.78
C SER A 10 15.00 7.59 5.90
N ASP A 11 15.89 6.65 6.20
CA ASP A 11 17.01 6.78 7.14
C ASP A 11 18.15 7.67 6.65
N LYS A 12 18.07 8.14 5.41
CA LYS A 12 19.11 8.91 4.72
C LYS A 12 18.52 9.90 3.72
N ILE A 13 19.36 10.81 3.27
CA ILE A 13 19.06 11.69 2.13
C ILE A 13 19.17 10.89 0.84
N VAL A 14 18.17 11.00 -0.03
CA VAL A 14 18.06 10.33 -1.32
C VAL A 14 17.94 11.38 -2.42
N SER A 15 19.01 12.14 -2.66
CA SER A 15 19.00 13.20 -3.69
C SER A 15 18.89 12.65 -5.12
N GLU A 16 19.30 11.40 -5.33
CA GLU A 16 19.27 10.73 -6.64
C GLU A 16 18.55 9.37 -6.52
N PRO A 17 17.20 9.33 -6.56
CA PRO A 17 16.46 8.08 -6.57
C PRO A 17 16.78 7.31 -7.86
N LYS A 18 17.20 6.05 -7.74
CA LYS A 18 17.60 5.24 -8.90
C LYS A 18 16.51 4.24 -9.27
N PHE A 19 16.28 4.14 -10.58
CA PHE A 19 15.38 3.15 -11.17
C PHE A 19 15.76 1.72 -10.74
N ASN A 20 14.73 0.90 -10.47
CA ASN A 20 14.85 -0.53 -10.14
C ASN A 20 15.63 -0.85 -8.85
N LEU A 21 15.72 0.11 -7.93
CA LEU A 21 16.14 -0.15 -6.54
C LEU A 21 14.95 -0.57 -5.66
N GLY A 22 15.28 -1.05 -4.46
CA GLY A 22 14.30 -1.56 -3.50
C GLY A 22 14.17 -3.09 -3.54
N LYS A 23 13.30 -3.59 -2.67
CA LYS A 23 13.07 -5.03 -2.50
C LYS A 23 12.04 -5.49 -3.52
N ALA A 24 12.27 -6.64 -4.17
CA ALA A 24 11.32 -7.24 -5.10
C ALA A 24 9.96 -7.52 -4.46
N TYR A 25 9.96 -7.76 -3.14
CA TYR A 25 8.77 -8.07 -2.37
C TYR A 25 8.15 -6.84 -1.71
N ASN A 26 8.45 -5.60 -2.12
CA ASN A 26 7.68 -4.43 -1.69
C ASN A 26 6.26 -4.45 -2.27
N ASP A 27 5.35 -3.62 -1.74
CA ASP A 27 3.90 -3.68 -2.01
C ASP A 27 3.53 -3.73 -3.50
N TYR A 28 4.33 -3.07 -4.34
CA TYR A 28 4.17 -2.99 -5.80
C TYR A 28 5.42 -3.44 -6.58
N GLY A 29 6.39 -4.06 -5.89
CA GLY A 29 7.66 -4.48 -6.47
C GLY A 29 8.80 -3.47 -6.36
N LYS A 30 9.76 -3.51 -7.29
CA LYS A 30 10.94 -2.63 -7.25
C LYS A 30 10.62 -1.26 -7.82
N GLY A 31 10.98 -0.21 -7.09
CA GLY A 31 10.78 1.17 -7.50
C GLY A 31 10.88 2.11 -6.30
N PHE A 32 10.39 3.33 -6.48
CA PHE A 32 10.51 4.39 -5.49
C PHE A 32 9.14 4.75 -4.93
N TYR A 33 9.05 4.82 -3.60
CA TYR A 33 7.79 4.92 -2.88
C TYR A 33 7.69 6.28 -2.21
N CYS A 34 6.68 7.04 -2.59
CA CYS A 34 6.44 8.37 -2.05
C CYS A 34 5.01 8.51 -1.54
N THR A 35 4.69 9.63 -0.91
CA THR A 35 3.33 10.02 -0.56
C THR A 35 3.12 11.52 -0.79
N ARG A 36 1.86 11.95 -0.86
CA ARG A 36 1.47 13.36 -0.90
C ARG A 36 1.36 13.97 0.50
N TYR A 37 1.44 13.14 1.55
CA TYR A 37 1.21 13.54 2.93
C TYR A 37 2.54 13.61 3.69
N ILE A 38 3.02 14.84 3.95
CA ILE A 38 4.33 15.03 4.59
C ILE A 38 4.40 14.40 5.99
N GLU A 39 3.33 14.49 6.79
CA GLU A 39 3.30 13.91 8.14
C GLU A 39 3.47 12.40 8.11
N LEU A 40 2.86 11.75 7.12
CA LEU A 40 3.01 10.32 6.90
C LEU A 40 4.43 9.96 6.45
N ALA A 41 5.06 10.77 5.57
CA ALA A 41 6.45 10.57 5.20
C ALA A 41 7.41 10.73 6.38
N LYS A 42 7.12 11.64 7.33
CA LYS A 42 7.90 11.79 8.56
C LYS A 42 7.77 10.56 9.46
N GLU A 43 6.56 10.02 9.61
CA GLU A 43 6.35 8.73 10.31
C GLU A 43 7.12 7.58 9.63
N TRP A 44 7.24 7.58 8.30
CA TRP A 44 7.99 6.56 7.56
C TRP A 44 9.52 6.69 7.70
N ALA A 45 10.02 7.90 7.95
CA ALA A 45 11.44 8.18 7.99
C ALA A 45 12.15 7.60 9.23
N VAL A 46 11.42 7.47 10.34
CA VAL A 46 11.97 7.17 11.67
C VAL A 46 11.71 5.74 12.14
N ASP A 47 12.57 5.27 13.05
CA ASP A 47 12.39 4.07 13.87
C ASP A 47 12.81 4.35 15.31
N GLU A 48 12.63 3.37 16.20
CA GLU A 48 13.02 3.48 17.61
C GLU A 48 14.49 3.90 17.75
N GLY A 49 14.73 5.08 18.33
CA GLY A 49 16.07 5.62 18.53
C GLY A 49 16.81 6.01 17.24
N ARG A 50 16.10 6.10 16.09
CA ARG A 50 16.69 6.43 14.80
C ARG A 50 15.92 7.56 14.11
N ASP A 51 16.56 8.72 14.04
CA ASP A 51 16.12 9.85 13.24
C ASP A 51 16.08 9.50 11.74
N GLY A 52 15.42 10.35 10.98
CA GLY A 52 15.28 10.15 9.54
C GLY A 52 15.23 11.45 8.76
N PHE A 53 14.92 11.31 7.48
CA PHE A 53 14.73 12.42 6.56
C PHE A 53 13.44 12.23 5.76
N VAL A 54 12.72 13.32 5.55
CA VAL A 54 11.76 13.42 4.45
C VAL A 54 12.47 14.04 3.25
N ASN A 55 12.61 13.27 2.19
CA ASN A 55 13.10 13.73 0.91
C ASN A 55 11.92 14.26 0.10
N VAL A 56 12.01 15.52 -0.32
CA VAL A 56 10.98 16.24 -1.07
C VAL A 56 11.33 16.19 -2.55
N TYR A 57 10.35 15.82 -3.37
CA TYR A 57 10.47 15.79 -4.81
C TYR A 57 9.33 16.55 -5.48
N GLU A 58 9.59 16.99 -6.70
CA GLU A 58 8.57 17.45 -7.62
C GLU A 58 8.49 16.47 -8.79
N LEU A 59 7.31 15.93 -9.06
CA LEU A 59 7.05 15.04 -10.19
C LEU A 59 6.22 15.77 -11.25
N ASP A 60 6.73 15.87 -12.47
CA ASP A 60 5.92 16.28 -13.63
C ASP A 60 5.11 15.09 -14.16
N ILE A 61 3.80 15.09 -13.87
CA ILE A 61 2.88 14.03 -14.29
C ILE A 61 2.47 14.12 -15.76
N LYS A 62 2.86 15.18 -16.48
CA LYS A 62 2.46 15.37 -17.87
C LYS A 62 2.95 14.22 -18.75
N GLY A 63 2.01 13.50 -19.35
CA GLY A 63 2.32 12.39 -20.26
C GLY A 63 2.89 11.15 -19.56
N LEU A 64 2.77 11.05 -18.23
CA LEU A 64 2.95 9.79 -17.52
C LEU A 64 1.63 9.00 -17.55
N LYS A 65 1.72 7.68 -17.72
CA LYS A 65 0.61 6.76 -17.51
C LYS A 65 0.48 6.48 -16.02
N VAL A 66 -0.63 6.92 -15.43
CA VAL A 66 -0.91 6.79 -14.01
C VAL A 66 -2.03 5.78 -13.81
N LEU A 67 -1.79 4.75 -12.99
CA LEU A 67 -2.82 3.85 -12.49
C LEU A 67 -3.22 4.31 -11.10
N ASP A 68 -4.51 4.53 -10.85
CA ASP A 68 -5.03 4.81 -9.52
C ASP A 68 -5.91 3.66 -9.03
N LEU A 69 -5.32 2.77 -8.22
CA LEU A 69 -6.01 1.62 -7.63
C LEU A 69 -7.01 2.03 -6.54
N ASN A 70 -7.01 3.30 -6.12
CA ASN A 70 -7.95 3.84 -5.14
C ASN A 70 -9.11 4.59 -5.79
N SER A 71 -9.19 4.61 -7.13
CA SER A 71 -10.32 5.20 -7.86
C SER A 71 -11.54 4.30 -7.85
N ASP A 72 -12.71 4.87 -8.13
CA ASP A 72 -13.99 4.14 -8.17
C ASP A 72 -14.05 3.04 -9.26
N ASP A 73 -13.09 3.04 -10.19
CA ASP A 73 -12.95 2.01 -11.22
C ASP A 73 -12.45 0.67 -10.66
N TYR A 74 -11.87 0.67 -9.45
CA TYR A 74 -11.26 -0.52 -8.84
C TYR A 74 -11.83 -0.78 -7.44
N SER A 75 -12.29 -2.00 -7.19
CA SER A 75 -12.55 -2.47 -5.84
C SER A 75 -11.26 -2.71 -5.06
N ILE A 76 -11.37 -2.82 -3.74
CA ILE A 76 -10.22 -3.14 -2.87
C ILE A 76 -9.50 -4.45 -3.26
N LEU A 77 -10.22 -5.35 -3.93
CA LEU A 77 -9.69 -6.66 -4.34
C LEU A 77 -8.62 -6.53 -5.42
N TYR A 78 -8.67 -5.49 -6.27
CA TYR A 78 -7.59 -5.21 -7.22
C TYR A 78 -6.30 -4.80 -6.51
N TRP A 79 -6.39 -3.87 -5.56
CA TRP A 79 -5.24 -3.50 -4.73
C TRP A 79 -4.70 -4.70 -3.94
N LEU A 80 -5.59 -5.49 -3.33
CA LEU A 80 -5.20 -6.66 -2.55
C LEU A 80 -4.48 -7.68 -3.43
N THR A 81 -4.97 -7.92 -4.64
CA THR A 81 -4.36 -8.86 -5.58
C THR A 81 -2.95 -8.43 -5.93
N VAL A 82 -2.76 -7.16 -6.27
CA VAL A 82 -1.43 -6.59 -6.54
C VAL A 82 -0.48 -6.76 -5.34
N LEU A 83 -0.96 -6.49 -4.12
CA LEU A 83 -0.18 -6.69 -2.90
C LEU A 83 0.26 -8.15 -2.74
N LEU A 84 -0.68 -9.10 -2.90
CA LEU A 84 -0.46 -10.53 -2.71
C LEU A 84 0.48 -11.14 -3.76
N GLU A 85 0.52 -10.57 -4.96
CA GLU A 85 1.44 -11.01 -6.03
C GLU A 85 2.90 -10.63 -5.76
N HIS A 86 3.15 -9.55 -5.01
CA HIS A 86 4.50 -9.09 -4.68
C HIS A 86 4.96 -9.54 -3.29
N ARG A 87 4.05 -9.60 -2.32
CA ARG A 87 4.34 -9.99 -0.94
C ARG A 87 3.94 -11.44 -0.73
N VAL A 88 4.93 -12.32 -0.67
CA VAL A 88 4.71 -13.75 -0.38
C VAL A 88 4.05 -13.90 0.99
N LEU A 89 2.76 -14.22 1.01
CA LEU A 89 2.10 -14.73 2.21
C LEU A 89 2.30 -16.24 2.26
N ASN A 90 2.81 -16.75 3.39
CA ASN A 90 2.86 -18.18 3.65
C ASN A 90 1.46 -18.70 3.99
N ALA A 91 0.55 -18.71 2.99
CA ALA A 91 -0.76 -19.31 3.10
C ALA A 91 -0.63 -20.84 3.11
N LYS A 92 -1.18 -21.48 4.14
CA LYS A 92 -1.19 -22.96 4.27
C LYS A 92 -2.59 -23.56 4.20
N ALA A 93 -3.62 -22.76 4.49
CA ALA A 93 -4.99 -23.22 4.46
C ALA A 93 -5.47 -23.35 2.99
N PRO A 94 -6.14 -24.45 2.60
CA PRO A 94 -6.63 -24.65 1.23
C PRO A 94 -7.46 -23.47 0.70
N VAL A 95 -8.39 -22.95 1.52
CA VAL A 95 -9.22 -21.79 1.16
C VAL A 95 -8.40 -20.53 0.84
N ALA A 96 -7.27 -20.34 1.52
CA ALA A 96 -6.39 -19.19 1.28
C ALA A 96 -5.59 -19.36 0.00
N ILE A 97 -5.14 -20.59 -0.31
CA ILE A 97 -4.45 -20.89 -1.57
C ILE A 97 -5.42 -20.70 -2.75
N GLU A 98 -6.61 -21.30 -2.68
CA GLU A 98 -7.64 -21.16 -3.71
C GLU A 98 -8.12 -19.71 -3.84
N GLY A 99 -8.27 -18.99 -2.72
CA GLY A 99 -8.63 -17.57 -2.71
C GLY A 99 -7.58 -16.69 -3.37
N MET A 100 -6.29 -16.95 -3.14
CA MET A 100 -5.22 -16.22 -3.83
C MET A 100 -5.25 -16.48 -5.35
N GLU A 101 -5.48 -17.72 -5.77
CA GLU A 101 -5.60 -18.07 -7.19
C GLU A 101 -6.85 -17.45 -7.82
N TYR A 102 -7.97 -17.42 -7.11
CA TYR A 102 -9.20 -16.74 -7.53
C TYR A 102 -8.93 -15.24 -7.73
N LEU A 103 -8.35 -14.57 -6.73
CA LEU A 103 -8.02 -13.15 -6.80
C LEU A 103 -7.13 -12.84 -8.01
N LYS A 104 -6.12 -13.67 -8.24
CA LYS A 104 -5.22 -13.54 -9.40
C LYS A 104 -5.94 -13.73 -10.73
N ARG A 105 -6.91 -14.65 -10.84
CA ARG A 105 -7.67 -14.84 -12.08
C ARG A 105 -8.59 -13.65 -12.41
N HIS A 106 -9.21 -13.07 -11.40
CA HIS A 106 -10.31 -12.11 -11.58
C HIS A 106 -9.93 -10.64 -11.38
N TYR A 107 -8.90 -10.37 -10.57
CA TYR A 107 -8.53 -9.03 -10.13
C TYR A 107 -7.06 -8.70 -10.41
N HIS A 108 -6.37 -9.50 -11.21
CA HIS A 108 -5.01 -9.17 -11.64
C HIS A 108 -5.01 -7.94 -12.57
N ILE A 109 -4.11 -7.01 -12.28
CA ILE A 109 -3.78 -5.89 -13.17
C ILE A 109 -2.26 -5.86 -13.35
N SER A 110 -1.82 -5.88 -14.60
CA SER A 110 -0.42 -5.68 -14.91
C SER A 110 -0.01 -4.22 -14.63
N LEU A 111 1.06 -4.05 -13.84
CA LEU A 111 1.66 -2.75 -13.57
C LEU A 111 2.71 -2.35 -14.63
N ASP A 112 2.90 -3.15 -15.68
CA ASP A 112 4.00 -2.95 -16.64
C ASP A 112 3.85 -1.76 -17.55
N ASP A 113 2.61 -1.42 -17.90
CA ASP A 113 2.31 -0.30 -18.79
C ASP A 113 2.23 1.05 -18.07
N TYR A 114 2.42 1.08 -16.75
CA TYR A 114 2.27 2.30 -15.96
C TYR A 114 3.61 2.88 -15.51
N ASP A 115 3.67 4.21 -15.54
CA ASP A 115 4.80 4.98 -15.06
C ASP A 115 4.73 5.17 -13.55
N VAL A 116 3.52 5.38 -13.04
CA VAL A 116 3.20 5.62 -11.63
C VAL A 116 1.96 4.82 -11.24
N VAL A 117 1.99 4.19 -10.07
CA VAL A 117 0.82 3.52 -9.47
C VAL A 117 0.49 4.21 -8.15
N LEU A 118 -0.76 4.61 -7.98
CA LEU A 118 -1.31 5.06 -6.71
C LEU A 118 -2.06 3.90 -6.09
N GLY A 119 -1.88 3.73 -4.79
CA GLY A 119 -2.68 2.81 -4.02
C GLY A 119 -2.34 2.86 -2.54
N TYR A 120 -2.95 1.99 -1.76
CA TYR A 120 -2.70 1.91 -0.34
C TYR A 120 -1.33 1.32 0.02
N ARG A 121 -0.76 1.76 1.15
CA ARG A 121 0.45 1.19 1.73
C ARG A 121 0.12 -0.01 2.62
N ALA A 122 0.81 -1.13 2.45
CA ALA A 122 0.69 -2.24 3.39
C ALA A 122 1.75 -2.15 4.50
N ASP A 123 1.32 -1.80 5.71
CA ASP A 123 2.09 -2.05 6.95
C ASP A 123 1.66 -3.35 7.64
N ASP A 124 2.23 -3.64 8.81
CA ASP A 124 2.01 -4.88 9.56
C ASP A 124 0.53 -5.17 9.85
N SER A 125 -0.25 -4.13 10.16
CA SER A 125 -1.68 -4.27 10.44
C SER A 125 -2.44 -4.67 9.18
N TYR A 126 -2.11 -4.08 8.03
CA TYR A 126 -2.76 -4.42 6.77
C TYR A 126 -2.43 -5.81 6.26
N PHE A 127 -1.21 -6.31 6.50
CA PHE A 127 -0.92 -7.71 6.25
C PHE A 127 -1.78 -8.65 7.09
N SER A 128 -2.16 -8.24 8.31
CA SER A 128 -3.11 -9.00 9.12
C SER A 128 -4.51 -9.01 8.50
N PHE A 129 -4.97 -7.89 7.94
CA PHE A 129 -6.30 -7.78 7.31
C PHE A 129 -6.36 -8.61 6.03
N ALA A 130 -5.33 -8.49 5.18
CA ALA A 130 -5.17 -9.30 3.97
C ALA A 130 -5.18 -10.80 4.28
N ARG A 131 -4.44 -11.23 5.32
CA ARG A 131 -4.43 -12.62 5.79
C ARG A 131 -5.80 -13.07 6.27
N ALA A 132 -6.49 -12.26 7.05
CA ALA A 132 -7.82 -12.56 7.57
C ALA A 132 -8.85 -12.72 6.44
N PHE A 133 -8.76 -11.89 5.39
CA PHE A 133 -9.64 -12.00 4.25
C PHE A 133 -9.41 -13.31 3.48
N ILE A 134 -8.17 -13.61 3.08
CA ILE A 134 -7.87 -14.84 2.34
C ILE A 134 -8.10 -16.10 3.18
N SER A 135 -8.05 -16.02 4.52
CA SER A 135 -8.45 -17.12 5.40
C SER A 135 -9.95 -17.21 5.64
N ASN A 136 -10.76 -16.47 4.88
CA ASN A 136 -12.23 -16.46 4.98
C ASN A 136 -12.74 -16.03 6.36
N SER A 137 -11.99 -15.21 7.08
CA SER A 137 -12.32 -14.78 8.45
C SER A 137 -13.06 -13.45 8.49
N ILE A 138 -12.95 -12.63 7.44
CA ILE A 138 -13.66 -11.35 7.30
C ILE A 138 -14.29 -11.25 5.91
N SER A 139 -15.40 -10.53 5.81
CA SER A 139 -16.05 -10.25 4.52
C SER A 139 -15.29 -9.19 3.71
N VAL A 140 -15.63 -9.05 2.44
CA VAL A 140 -15.14 -7.95 1.57
C VAL A 140 -15.46 -6.59 2.21
N ALA A 141 -16.69 -6.40 2.71
CA ALA A 141 -17.11 -5.15 3.33
C ALA A 141 -16.31 -4.83 4.61
N GLN A 142 -16.00 -5.84 5.43
CA GLN A 142 -15.15 -5.68 6.61
C GLN A 142 -13.71 -5.33 6.22
N LEU A 143 -13.16 -5.96 5.17
CA LEU A 143 -11.85 -5.60 4.62
C LEU A 143 -11.85 -4.14 4.16
N GLU A 144 -12.80 -3.73 3.31
CA GLU A 144 -12.91 -2.35 2.81
C GLU A 144 -12.98 -1.33 3.94
N LYS A 145 -13.81 -1.60 4.95
CA LYS A 145 -13.96 -0.72 6.11
C LYS A 145 -12.69 -0.63 6.94
N ALA A 146 -11.99 -1.75 7.15
CA ALA A 146 -10.71 -1.78 7.87
C ALA A 146 -9.63 -0.98 7.13
N MET A 147 -9.62 -1.10 5.81
CA MET A 147 -8.72 -0.35 4.94
C MET A 147 -9.00 1.16 5.02
N TYR A 148 -10.27 1.56 4.91
CA TYR A 148 -10.65 2.98 4.96
C TYR A 148 -10.39 3.62 6.33
N LEU A 149 -10.73 2.93 7.43
CA LEU A 149 -10.62 3.50 8.79
C LEU A 149 -9.18 3.48 9.34
N GLY A 150 -8.34 2.55 8.89
CA GLY A 150 -6.96 2.46 9.36
C GLY A 150 -6.06 3.62 8.90
N ASP A 151 -6.55 4.51 8.03
CA ASP A 151 -5.81 5.66 7.49
C ASP A 151 -4.41 5.25 6.96
N LEU A 152 -4.44 4.23 6.08
CA LEU A 152 -3.34 3.61 5.32
C LEU A 152 -2.27 4.59 4.81
N GLY A 153 -2.75 5.79 4.51
CA GLY A 153 -2.09 6.68 3.59
C GLY A 153 -2.06 6.12 2.17
N THR A 154 -2.14 7.04 1.22
CA THR A 154 -1.91 6.73 -0.19
C THR A 154 -0.42 6.85 -0.50
N GLN A 155 0.10 5.87 -1.23
CA GLN A 155 1.46 5.88 -1.74
C GLN A 155 1.47 6.03 -3.26
N TYR A 156 2.49 6.73 -3.75
CA TYR A 156 2.84 6.87 -5.15
C TYR A 156 4.05 5.98 -5.41
N PHE A 157 3.86 4.94 -6.20
CA PHE A 157 4.89 4.04 -6.65
C PHE A 157 5.43 4.50 -8.01
N ILE A 158 6.62 5.09 -7.99
CA ILE A 158 7.35 5.53 -9.17
C ILE A 158 8.13 4.33 -9.72
N LYS A 159 7.72 3.87 -10.91
CA LYS A 159 8.20 2.60 -11.47
C LYS A 159 9.07 2.79 -12.69
N SER A 160 8.62 3.52 -13.70
CA SER A 160 9.26 3.52 -15.02
C SER A 160 10.46 4.47 -15.12
N LYS A 161 11.40 4.17 -16.01
CA LYS A 161 12.50 5.09 -16.33
C LYS A 161 12.01 6.49 -16.70
N ASN A 162 10.92 6.59 -17.45
CA ASN A 162 10.29 7.85 -17.84
C ASN A 162 9.83 8.66 -16.62
N ALA A 163 9.21 8.02 -15.63
CA ALA A 163 8.82 8.68 -14.38
C ALA A 163 10.04 9.20 -13.59
N PHE A 164 11.11 8.40 -13.49
CA PHE A 164 12.35 8.82 -12.82
C PHE A 164 13.02 10.03 -13.50
N THR A 165 12.92 10.17 -14.84
CA THR A 165 13.47 11.36 -15.53
C THR A 165 12.67 12.64 -15.29
N LYS A 166 11.49 12.55 -14.68
CA LYS A 166 10.60 13.67 -14.36
C LYS A 166 10.46 13.92 -12.86
N LEU A 167 11.28 13.24 -12.05
CA LEU A 167 11.27 13.33 -10.60
C LEU A 167 12.48 14.14 -10.14
N ASP A 168 12.23 15.40 -9.81
CA ASP A 168 13.26 16.34 -9.40
C ASP A 168 13.37 16.37 -7.87
N PHE A 169 14.56 16.15 -7.32
CA PHE A 169 14.81 16.34 -5.89
C PHE A 169 14.86 17.82 -5.54
N ILE A 170 14.18 18.20 -4.46
CA ILE A 170 14.08 19.59 -4.00
C ILE A 170 14.93 19.80 -2.76
N GLU A 171 14.66 19.03 -1.70
CA GLU A 171 15.36 19.15 -0.42
C GLU A 171 15.17 17.90 0.44
N ALA A 172 15.92 17.83 1.54
CA ALA A 172 15.71 16.82 2.58
C ALA A 172 15.53 17.50 3.94
N LEU A 173 14.43 17.15 4.62
CA LEU A 173 14.05 17.69 5.91
C LEU A 173 14.40 16.67 7.00
N PRO A 174 15.19 17.02 8.03
CA PRO A 174 15.44 16.10 9.14
C PRO A 174 14.16 15.84 9.93
N VAL A 175 14.03 14.63 10.47
CA VAL A 175 12.88 14.19 11.26
C VAL A 175 13.38 13.58 12.57
N ASP A 176 12.94 14.16 13.67
CA ASP A 176 13.25 13.69 15.01
C ASP A 176 12.38 12.47 15.37
N ASN A 177 13.04 11.37 15.71
CA ASN A 177 12.38 10.14 16.11
C ASN A 177 11.55 10.31 17.39
N THR A 178 11.97 11.16 18.32
CA THR A 178 11.27 11.36 19.60
C THR A 178 9.86 11.92 19.41
N GLU A 179 9.65 12.69 18.33
CA GLU A 179 8.33 13.19 17.96
C GLU A 179 7.55 12.15 17.13
N TYR A 180 8.13 11.67 16.03
CA TYR A 180 7.37 10.94 15.00
C TYR A 180 7.28 9.43 15.23
N TYR A 181 8.18 8.83 16.02
CA TYR A 181 8.08 7.41 16.35
C TYR A 181 6.82 7.11 17.17
N SER A 182 6.48 8.02 18.10
CA SER A 182 5.24 7.91 18.88
C SER A 182 3.98 7.98 18.00
N LYS A 183 3.95 8.88 17.02
CA LYS A 183 2.84 9.05 16.05
C LYS A 183 2.70 7.82 15.15
N LYS A 184 3.81 7.30 14.62
CA LYS A 184 3.87 6.04 13.84
C LYS A 184 3.22 4.89 14.62
N ASN A 185 3.59 4.70 15.89
CA ASN A 185 3.05 3.64 16.73
C ASN A 185 1.57 3.87 17.09
N GLN A 186 1.15 5.12 17.33
CA GLN A 186 -0.25 5.45 17.59
C GLN A 186 -1.15 5.15 16.38
N ARG A 187 -0.67 5.42 15.16
CA ARG A 187 -1.39 5.09 13.93
C ARG A 187 -1.60 3.58 13.78
N ASP A 188 -0.54 2.79 13.93
CA ASP A 188 -0.62 1.33 13.84
C ASP A 188 -1.52 0.74 14.95
N THR A 189 -1.39 1.25 16.18
CA THR A 189 -2.27 0.85 17.31
C THR A 189 -3.73 1.20 17.03
N LYS A 190 -4.01 2.38 16.49
CA LYS A 190 -5.36 2.81 16.13
C LYS A 190 -5.94 1.93 15.02
N ALA A 191 -5.16 1.62 13.97
CA ALA A 191 -5.63 0.76 12.89
C ALA A 191 -6.02 -0.64 13.40
N ARG A 192 -5.26 -1.20 14.34
CA ARG A 192 -5.59 -2.47 14.99
C ARG A 192 -6.87 -2.38 15.84
N ALA A 193 -7.01 -1.33 16.64
CA ALA A 193 -8.20 -1.12 17.45
C ALA A 193 -9.47 -0.94 16.60
N ASP A 194 -9.37 -0.17 15.51
CA ASP A 194 -10.48 0.00 14.56
C ASP A 194 -10.83 -1.33 13.89
N TYR A 195 -9.83 -2.10 13.47
CA TYR A 195 -10.02 -3.44 12.91
C TYR A 195 -10.76 -4.37 13.88
N GLU A 196 -10.35 -4.43 15.13
CA GLU A 196 -11.03 -5.24 16.15
C GLU A 196 -12.50 -4.86 16.31
N ILE A 197 -12.83 -3.56 16.25
CA ILE A 197 -14.22 -3.08 16.29
C ILE A 197 -15.00 -3.53 15.06
N ILE A 198 -14.39 -3.47 13.87
CA ILE A 198 -15.02 -3.85 12.60
C ILE A 198 -15.29 -5.36 12.53
N THR A 199 -14.39 -6.16 13.11
CA THR A 199 -14.41 -7.63 13.03
C THR A 199 -14.87 -8.29 14.33
N ASN A 200 -15.46 -7.54 15.26
CA ASN A 200 -15.94 -8.08 16.53
C ASN A 200 -17.15 -9.03 16.39
N ALA A 201 -17.76 -9.06 15.22
CA ALA A 201 -18.85 -9.94 14.87
C ALA A 201 -18.71 -10.44 13.42
N MET A 202 -19.28 -11.61 13.17
CA MET A 202 -19.40 -12.17 11.83
C MET A 202 -20.40 -11.34 11.02
N ASP A 203 -19.98 -10.93 9.82
CA ASP A 203 -20.83 -10.27 8.85
C ASP A 203 -21.69 -11.32 8.12
N ARG A 204 -22.85 -11.67 8.70
CA ARG A 204 -23.69 -12.79 8.24
C ARG A 204 -24.19 -12.65 6.81
N ASP A 205 -24.36 -11.42 6.35
CA ASP A 205 -24.86 -11.10 5.01
C ASP A 205 -23.72 -10.65 4.08
N GLY A 206 -22.48 -10.69 4.58
CA GLY A 206 -21.28 -10.29 3.86
C GLY A 206 -20.84 -11.33 2.84
N VAL A 207 -20.15 -10.85 1.81
CA VAL A 207 -19.48 -11.71 0.83
C VAL A 207 -18.09 -12.05 1.33
N TYR A 208 -17.76 -13.33 1.47
CA TYR A 208 -16.43 -13.80 1.83
C TYR A 208 -15.69 -14.38 0.62
N ILE A 209 -14.38 -14.59 0.74
CA ILE A 209 -13.57 -15.16 -0.34
C ILE A 209 -14.08 -16.54 -0.79
N LEU A 210 -14.59 -17.36 0.11
CA LEU A 210 -15.18 -18.67 -0.23
C LEU A 210 -16.46 -18.52 -1.06
N ASP A 211 -17.26 -17.48 -0.81
CA ASP A 211 -18.47 -17.22 -1.59
C ASP A 211 -18.10 -16.79 -3.01
N LEU A 212 -17.07 -15.95 -3.15
CA LEU A 212 -16.51 -15.55 -4.45
C LEU A 212 -16.00 -16.75 -5.25
N ILE A 213 -15.24 -17.65 -4.60
CA ILE A 213 -14.76 -18.89 -5.23
C ILE A 213 -15.94 -19.75 -5.70
N ARG A 214 -16.94 -19.97 -4.83
CA ARG A 214 -18.11 -20.81 -5.16
C ARG A 214 -18.93 -20.27 -6.32
N GLN A 215 -19.05 -18.95 -6.44
CA GLN A 215 -19.80 -18.34 -7.54
C GLN A 215 -19.12 -18.53 -8.91
N GLU A 216 -17.80 -18.74 -8.97
CA GLU A 216 -17.09 -19.04 -10.22
C GLU A 216 -17.34 -20.48 -10.72
N GLU A 217 -17.59 -21.41 -9.80
CA GLU A 217 -17.82 -22.82 -10.13
C GLU A 217 -19.27 -23.13 -10.58
N MET A 218 -20.17 -22.15 -10.49
CA MET A 218 -21.58 -22.23 -10.87
C MET A 218 -21.83 -21.77 -12.31
#